data_AF-A0A0M0C1I2-F1
#
_entry.id   AF-A0A0M0C1I2-F1
#
_cell.length_a   1.000
_cell.length_b   1.000
_cell.length_c   1.000
_cell.angle_alpha   90.00
_cell.angle_beta   90.00
_cell.angle_gamma   90.00
#
_symmetry.space_group_name_H-M   'P 1'
#
loop_
_entity.id
_entity.type
_entity.pdbx_description
1 polymer ?
#
loop_
_entity_poly.entity_id
_entity_poly.type
_entity_poly.pdbx_seq_one_letter_code
_entity_poly.pdbx_strand_id
1 'polypeptide(L)' 'MNENFRVKKMPRISGRGNLRAINIPLKKFKLKKVFSESNRSENRININFMLNKGSYATILLREILKPLDPVKAGF' A
#
# COMPACT_ATOMS: atom_id res chain seq x y z
N MET A 1 -30.99 1.15 1.60
CA MET A 1 -29.89 0.67 0.74
C MET A 1 -29.82 1.59 -0.48
N ASN A 2 -28.69 2.25 -0.74
CA ASN A 2 -28.55 3.13 -1.91
C ASN A 2 -28.73 2.32 -3.21
N GLU A 3 -29.80 2.61 -3.97
CA GLU A 3 -30.08 1.94 -5.25
C GLU A 3 -29.08 2.34 -6.37
N ASN A 4 -28.28 3.38 -6.16
CA ASN A 4 -27.35 3.94 -7.15
C ASN A 4 -26.27 2.95 -7.63
N PHE A 5 -25.97 1.89 -6.85
CA PHE A 5 -25.02 0.84 -7.26
C PHE A 5 -25.69 -0.35 -7.97
N ARG A 6 -27.02 -0.32 -8.16
CA ARG A 6 -27.80 -1.38 -8.84
C ARG A 6 -28.14 -0.96 -10.26
N VAL A 7 -27.46 -1.56 -11.22
CA VAL A 7 -27.66 -1.30 -12.65
C VAL A 7 -28.73 -2.25 -13.22
N LYS A 8 -29.99 -1.80 -13.28
CA LYS A 8 -31.13 -2.62 -13.73
C LYS A 8 -30.94 -3.20 -15.15
N LYS A 9 -30.38 -2.41 -16.08
CA LYS A 9 -30.14 -2.83 -17.47
C LYS A 9 -28.99 -3.83 -17.62
N MET A 10 -28.05 -3.89 -16.67
CA MET A 10 -26.94 -4.85 -16.68
C MET A 10 -26.62 -5.30 -15.25
N PRO A 11 -27.37 -6.28 -14.71
CA PRO A 11 -27.25 -6.68 -13.31
C PRO A 11 -25.86 -7.17 -12.90
N ARG A 12 -25.08 -7.72 -13.84
CA ARG A 12 -23.73 -8.29 -13.59
C ARG A 12 -22.70 -7.26 -13.09
N ILE A 13 -22.87 -5.98 -13.40
CA ILE A 13 -21.98 -4.91 -12.91
C ILE A 13 -22.53 -4.19 -11.67
N SER A 14 -23.65 -4.65 -11.12
CA SER A 14 -24.18 -4.09 -9.88
C SER A 14 -23.26 -4.47 -8.72
N GLY A 15 -22.91 -3.50 -7.89
CA GLY A 15 -22.10 -3.71 -6.70
C GLY A 15 -22.97 -3.92 -5.47
N ARG A 16 -22.84 -5.05 -4.78
CA ARG A 16 -23.41 -5.20 -3.42
C ARG A 16 -22.59 -4.48 -2.36
N GLY A 17 -21.34 -4.13 -2.68
CA GLY A 17 -20.34 -3.71 -1.71
C GLY A 17 -19.76 -4.89 -0.93
N ASN A 18 -18.63 -4.66 -0.28
CA ASN A 18 -17.99 -5.58 0.67
C ASN A 18 -17.20 -4.75 1.68
N LEU A 19 -16.90 -5.33 2.84
CA LEU A 19 -16.02 -4.72 3.82
C LEU A 19 -14.57 -5.04 3.49
N ARG A 20 -13.69 -4.06 3.66
CA ARG A 20 -12.23 -4.22 3.54
C ARG A 20 -11.57 -3.73 4.81
N ALA A 21 -10.63 -4.52 5.32
CA ALA A 21 -9.82 -4.10 6.46
C ALA A 21 -9.02 -2.85 6.11
N ILE A 22 -9.13 -1.82 6.95
CA ILE A 22 -8.37 -0.57 6.78
C ILE A 22 -6.89 -0.76 7.11
N ASN A 23 -6.59 -1.58 8.13
CA ASN A 23 -5.24 -1.90 8.54
C ASN A 23 -4.78 -3.22 7.90
N ILE A 24 -3.54 -3.22 7.40
CA ILE A 24 -2.89 -4.40 6.85
C ILE A 24 -1.85 -4.87 7.87
N PRO A 25 -2.11 -5.95 8.63
CA PRO A 25 -1.14 -6.43 9.61
C PRO A 25 0.09 -6.99 8.89
N LEU A 26 1.23 -6.33 9.07
CA LEU A 26 2.52 -6.79 8.58
C LEU A 26 2.99 -7.95 9.45
N LYS A 27 3.19 -9.13 8.84
CA LYS A 27 3.69 -10.30 9.55
C LYS A 27 5.18 -10.45 9.29
N LYS A 28 5.94 -10.82 10.34
CA LYS A 28 7.37 -11.13 10.25
C LYS A 28 8.20 -10.02 9.57
N PHE A 29 7.86 -8.75 9.79
CA PHE A 29 8.64 -7.63 9.27
C PHE A 29 10.06 -7.66 9.85
N LYS A 30 11.06 -7.60 8.98
CA LYS A 30 12.49 -7.58 9.34
C LYS A 30 13.25 -6.65 8.40
N LEU A 31 13.96 -5.68 8.97
CA LEU A 31 15.00 -4.94 8.26
C LEU A 31 16.25 -5.81 8.17
N LYS A 32 16.71 -6.11 6.96
CA LYS A 32 17.85 -7.00 6.71
C LYS A 32 19.16 -6.24 6.61
N LYS A 33 19.19 -5.16 5.83
CA LYS A 33 20.39 -4.35 5.62
C LYS A 33 20.01 -2.95 5.19
N VAL A 34 20.79 -1.98 5.65
CA VAL A 34 20.78 -0.60 5.15
C VAL A 34 22.14 -0.40 4.48
N PHE A 35 22.12 0.11 3.26
CA PHE A 35 23.32 0.46 2.52
C PHE A 35 23.36 1.98 2.43
N SER A 36 24.39 2.56 3.05
CA SER A 36 24.72 3.98 2.96
C SER A 36 26.16 4.06 2.51
N GLU A 37 26.37 4.41 1.24
CA GLU A 37 27.69 4.64 0.68
C GLU A 37 27.90 6.15 0.62
N SER A 38 28.94 6.67 1.28
CA SER A 38 29.24 8.12 1.28
C SER A 38 29.47 8.70 -0.12
N ASN A 39 29.80 7.85 -1.10
CA ASN A 39 30.09 8.22 -2.49
C ASN A 39 28.99 7.87 -3.51
N ARG A 40 27.83 7.33 -3.08
CA ARG A 40 26.68 7.13 -3.99
C ARG A 40 25.49 7.97 -3.54
N SER A 41 24.81 8.59 -4.49
CA SER A 41 23.62 9.42 -4.30
C SER A 41 22.36 8.63 -3.87
N GLU A 42 22.44 7.31 -3.69
CA GLU A 42 21.27 6.46 -3.47
C GLU A 42 21.44 5.56 -2.23
N ASN A 43 20.67 5.88 -1.19
CA ASN A 43 20.48 5.00 -0.05
C ASN A 43 19.62 3.79 -0.46
N ARG A 44 20.00 2.59 -0.02
CA ARG A 44 19.23 1.35 -0.28
C ARG A 44 18.87 0.65 1.01
N ILE A 45 17.69 0.04 1.05
CA ILE A 45 17.24 -0.79 2.16
C ILE A 45 16.79 -2.16 1.65
N ASN A 46 17.10 -3.19 2.42
CA ASN A 46 16.60 -4.54 2.19
C ASN A 46 15.69 -4.92 3.36
N ILE A 47 14.43 -5.23 3.07
CA ILE A 47 13.39 -5.58 4.04
C ILE A 47 12.72 -6.89 3.65
N ASN A 48 12.30 -7.66 4.65
CA ASN A 48 11.49 -8.87 4.46
C ASN A 48 10.19 -8.73 5.25
N PHE A 49 9.07 -9.09 4.65
CA PHE A 49 7.74 -9.03 5.30
C PHE A 49 6.77 -9.98 4.61
N MET A 50 5.71 -10.36 5.32
CA MET A 50 4.61 -11.15 4.80
C MET A 50 3.32 -10.34 4.84
N LEU A 51 2.52 -10.46 3.78
CA LEU A 51 1.22 -9.82 3.64
C LEU A 51 0.11 -10.87 3.54
N ASN A 52 -1.08 -10.51 4.02
CA ASN A 52 -2.28 -11.32 3.79
C ASN A 52 -2.73 -11.22 2.32
N LYS A 53 -3.41 -12.26 1.82
CA LYS A 53 -4.01 -12.27 0.48
C LYS A 53 -4.88 -11.02 0.27
N GLY A 54 -4.76 -10.39 -0.91
CA GLY A 54 -5.48 -9.16 -1.25
C GLY A 54 -4.82 -7.86 -0.76
N SER A 55 -3.67 -7.96 -0.09
CA SER A 55 -2.83 -6.81 0.28
C SER A 55 -1.72 -6.60 -0.76
N TYR A 56 -1.21 -5.38 -0.86
CA TYR A 56 -0.21 -4.99 -1.85
C TYR A 56 1.08 -4.51 -1.18
N ALA A 57 2.23 -5.01 -1.64
CA ALA A 57 3.55 -4.61 -1.15
C ALA A 57 3.82 -3.12 -1.35
N THR A 58 3.30 -2.55 -2.43
CA THR A 58 3.45 -1.12 -2.76
C THR A 58 2.86 -0.18 -1.71
N ILE A 59 1.85 -0.60 -0.96
CA ILE A 59 1.30 0.20 0.15
C ILE A 59 2.36 0.41 1.23
N LEU A 60 3.04 -0.67 1.65
CA LEU A 60 4.13 -0.58 2.63
C LEU A 60 5.30 0.24 2.08
N LEU A 61 5.70 -0.01 0.83
CA LEU A 61 6.79 0.73 0.20
C LEU A 61 6.49 2.22 0.13
N ARG A 62 5.24 2.60 -0.17
CA ARG A 62 4.81 4.00 -0.16
C ARG A 62 4.97 4.63 1.22
N GLU A 63 4.56 3.95 2.27
CA GLU A 63 4.71 4.49 3.63
C GLU A 63 6.17 4.66 4.05
N ILE A 64 7.07 3.79 3.57
CA ILE A 64 8.51 3.90 3.82
C ILE A 64 9.18 4.99 2.98
N LEU A 65 8.76 5.13 1.71
CA LEU A 65 9.39 6.02 0.73
C LEU A 65 8.82 7.44 0.73
N LYS A 66 7.75 7.72 1.48
CA LYS A 66 7.22 9.08 1.57
C LYS A 66 8.33 10.04 2.01
N PRO A 67 8.44 11.21 1.35
CA PRO A 67 9.32 12.25 1.83
C PRO A 67 8.81 12.72 3.21
N LEU A 68 9.73 13.30 4.00
CA LEU A 68 9.42 13.81 5.35
C LEU A 68 8.26 14.81 5.32
N ASP A 69 8.18 15.60 4.25
CA ASP A 69 7.11 16.56 4.00
C ASP A 69 6.51 16.31 2.60
N PRO A 70 5.40 15.56 2.50
CA PRO A 70 4.72 15.28 1.24
C PRO A 70 4.26 16.55 0.51
N VAL A 71 3.82 17.56 1.26
CA VAL A 71 3.30 18.81 0.68
C VAL A 71 4.43 19.59 0.03
N LYS A 72 5.56 19.76 0.72
CA LYS A 72 6.75 20.42 0.14
C LYS A 72 7.31 19.67 -1.06
N ALA A 73 7.16 18.34 -1.10
CA ALA A 73 7.58 17.53 -2.23
C ALA A 73 6.59 17.53 -3.42
N GLY A 74 5.47 18.27 -3.33
CA GLY A 74 4.52 18.46 -4.42
C GLY A 74 3.48 17.34 -4.58
N PHE A 75 3.19 16.59 -3.51
CA PHE A 75 2.13 15.58 -3.47
C PHE A 75 0.84 16.07 -2.80
#